data_AF-A0A2H8TQY7-F1
#
_entry.id   AF-A0A2H8TQY7-F1
#
_cell.length_a   1.000
_cell.length_b   1.000
_cell.length_c   1.000
_cell.angle_alpha   90.00
_cell.angle_beta   90.00
_cell.angle_gamma   90.00
#
_symmetry.space_group_name_H-M   'P 1'
#
loop_
_entity.id
_entity.type
_entity.pdbx_description
1 polymer ?
#
loop_
_entity_poly.entity_id
_entity_poly.type
_entity_poly.pdbx_seq_one_letter_code
_entity_poly.pdbx_strand_id
1 'polypeptide(L)'
;MEGKKQIDLKKEFGHYATKYKSLNPFNEIDSKKLLKERYKQNLDDSKPLEDEEPTKTVTVDLFKQIPLLEDIDLTKSDPLCNMPKLSEKEAVRRVRNKFIRLQLLYAQEYRYLLFKYRVKRREYLINKKCDSESYGQLNKSKWTNDEEYAKFRKLKLLEHYQKMTIGQEAVVFKTAMDRKIRATSLLNNKGKSHPPHCTYVEMGIKCTGKMIPKSKYCKKHILKDPKQILFRACNVLQSDNQCQEPIVNFDTKSTCVLHEKLPMLRD
;
A
#
# COMPACT_ATOMS: atom_id res chain seq x y z
N MET A 1 -53.38 6.04 36.68
CA MET A 1 -52.93 6.71 35.44
C MET A 1 -51.67 7.49 35.76
N GLU A 2 -50.49 6.88 35.58
CA GLU A 2 -49.21 7.55 35.80
C GLU A 2 -48.62 7.96 34.46
N GLY A 3 -48.58 9.27 34.23
CA GLY A 3 -48.04 9.86 33.01
C GLY A 3 -46.52 9.74 32.97
N LYS A 4 -46.00 9.04 31.96
CA LYS A 4 -44.57 9.02 31.63
C LYS A 4 -44.12 10.45 31.27
N LYS A 5 -43.31 11.07 32.13
CA LYS A 5 -42.60 12.31 31.80
C LYS A 5 -41.59 12.00 30.68
N GLN A 6 -41.83 12.49 29.47
CA GLN A 6 -40.83 12.49 28.41
C GLN A 6 -39.70 13.43 28.83
N ILE A 7 -38.53 12.85 29.09
CA ILE A 7 -37.31 13.61 29.37
C ILE A 7 -36.81 14.14 28.03
N ASP A 8 -36.76 15.46 27.92
CA ASP A 8 -36.39 16.16 26.69
C ASP A 8 -34.86 16.20 26.57
N LEU A 9 -34.29 15.11 26.04
CA LEU A 9 -32.84 14.84 25.96
C LEU A 9 -32.02 16.02 25.40
N LYS A 10 -32.62 16.88 24.56
CA LYS A 10 -31.95 18.07 24.01
C LYS A 10 -31.60 19.11 25.08
N LYS A 11 -32.39 19.24 26.15
CA LYS A 11 -32.12 20.17 27.25
C LYS A 11 -31.03 19.65 28.18
N GLU A 12 -31.03 18.35 28.48
CA GLU A 12 -30.05 17.77 29.43
C GLU A 12 -28.64 17.66 28.83
N PHE A 13 -28.53 17.43 27.52
CA PHE A 13 -27.23 17.29 26.86
C PHE A 13 -26.71 18.57 26.18
N GLY A 14 -27.48 19.67 26.20
CA GLY A 14 -27.10 20.94 25.56
C GLY A 14 -25.82 21.56 26.14
N HIS A 15 -25.52 21.31 27.42
CA HIS A 15 -24.33 21.86 28.10
C HIS A 15 -23.01 21.19 27.67
N TYR A 16 -23.04 20.00 27.06
CA TYR A 16 -21.85 19.31 26.57
C TYR A 16 -21.40 19.79 25.18
N ALA A 17 -22.25 20.55 24.47
CA ALA A 17 -22.04 20.89 23.06
C ALA A 17 -21.36 22.26 22.82
N THR A 18 -21.15 23.08 23.85
CA THR A 18 -20.94 24.53 23.64
C THR A 18 -19.49 25.02 23.59
N LYS A 19 -18.46 24.16 23.72
CA LYS A 19 -17.06 24.63 23.61
C LYS A 19 -16.38 24.34 22.26
N TYR A 20 -16.79 23.29 21.56
CA TYR A 20 -16.25 22.97 20.23
C TYR A 20 -17.37 22.41 19.36
N LYS A 21 -17.83 23.20 18.38
CA LYS A 21 -18.71 22.71 17.33
C LYS A 21 -17.91 21.69 16.53
N SER A 22 -18.26 20.40 16.64
CA SER A 22 -17.62 19.36 15.84
C SER A 22 -17.98 19.59 14.37
N LEU A 23 -17.01 20.09 13.60
CA LEU A 23 -17.19 20.30 12.17
C LEU A 23 -17.31 18.97 11.46
N ASN A 24 -18.21 18.90 10.48
CA ASN A 24 -18.46 17.68 9.74
C ASN A 24 -17.28 17.37 8.78
N PRO A 25 -16.55 16.25 8.96
CA PRO A 25 -15.29 16.00 8.27
C PRO A 25 -15.39 15.80 6.76
N PHE A 26 -16.59 15.58 6.22
CA PHE A 26 -16.80 15.37 4.79
C PHE A 26 -17.21 16.64 4.02
N ASN A 27 -17.81 17.63 4.71
CA ASN A 27 -18.39 18.82 4.06
C ASN A 27 -17.78 20.13 4.55
N GLU A 28 -17.39 20.23 5.83
CA GLU A 28 -16.96 21.49 6.46
C GLU A 28 -15.44 21.58 6.65
N ILE A 29 -14.71 20.46 6.50
CA ILE A 29 -13.26 20.39 6.67
C ILE A 29 -12.58 20.29 5.31
N ASP A 30 -11.94 21.39 4.86
CA ASP A 30 -11.04 21.34 3.71
C ASP A 30 -9.69 20.71 4.11
N SER A 31 -9.61 19.39 3.93
CA SER A 31 -8.43 18.58 4.22
C SER A 31 -7.15 19.10 3.54
N LYS A 32 -7.25 19.70 2.34
CA LYS A 32 -6.07 20.22 1.62
C LYS A 32 -5.54 21.48 2.28
N LYS A 33 -6.44 22.37 2.72
CA LYS A 33 -6.09 23.61 3.42
C LYS A 33 -5.41 23.31 4.76
N LEU A 34 -5.98 22.39 5.55
CA LEU A 34 -5.40 21.97 6.83
C LEU A 34 -4.01 21.34 6.68
N LEU A 35 -3.82 20.49 5.66
CA LEU A 35 -2.51 19.89 5.41
C LEU A 35 -1.47 20.95 5.03
N LYS A 36 -1.87 21.97 4.26
CA LYS A 36 -0.99 23.09 3.89
C LYS A 36 -0.64 23.96 5.09
N GLU A 37 -1.57 24.21 6.00
CA GLU A 37 -1.35 24.95 7.24
C GLU A 37 -0.44 24.19 8.20
N ARG A 38 -0.68 22.88 8.40
CA ARG A 38 0.22 22.05 9.21
C ARG A 38 1.62 21.96 8.63
N TYR A 39 1.76 21.91 7.31
CA TYR A 39 3.08 21.91 6.67
C TYR A 39 3.86 23.20 6.97
N LYS A 40 3.18 24.35 6.97
CA LYS A 40 3.80 25.64 7.35
C LYS A 40 4.21 25.65 8.83
N GLN A 41 3.33 25.22 9.74
CA GLN A 41 3.65 25.12 11.17
C GLN A 41 4.85 24.21 11.44
N ASN A 42 4.89 23.01 10.85
CA ASN A 42 6.04 22.11 11.01
C ASN A 42 7.35 22.73 10.48
N LEU A 43 7.28 23.57 9.45
CA LEU A 43 8.44 24.26 8.89
C LEU A 43 8.93 25.37 9.82
N ASP A 44 8.01 26.09 10.47
CA ASP A 44 8.33 27.12 11.47
C ASP A 44 8.86 26.50 12.78
N ASP A 45 8.28 25.38 13.25
CA ASP A 45 8.76 24.63 14.43
C ASP A 45 10.14 23.98 14.20
N SER A 46 10.54 23.80 12.93
CA SER A 46 11.86 23.26 12.57
C SER A 46 12.93 24.35 12.45
N LYS A 47 12.58 25.63 12.57
CA LYS A 47 13.56 26.70 12.63
C LYS A 47 14.22 26.68 14.01
N PRO A 48 15.56 26.69 14.09
CA PRO A 48 16.24 26.83 15.38
C PRO A 48 15.75 28.13 16.05
N LEU A 49 15.21 28.03 17.26
CA LEU A 49 14.90 29.18 18.10
C LEU A 49 16.24 29.81 18.50
N GLU A 50 16.48 31.05 18.07
CA GLU A 50 17.80 31.68 18.21
C GLU A 50 18.15 32.10 19.64
N ASP A 51 17.20 32.13 20.60
CA ASP A 51 17.44 32.72 21.94
C ASP A 51 16.81 32.00 23.15
N GLU A 52 16.45 30.71 23.08
CA GLU A 52 15.92 29.99 24.25
C GLU A 52 17.02 29.20 24.98
N GLU A 53 17.25 29.49 26.27
CA GLU A 53 18.09 28.67 27.13
C GLU A 53 17.59 27.21 27.12
N PRO A 54 18.50 26.21 27.08
CA PRO A 54 18.10 24.82 26.94
C PRO A 54 17.19 24.41 28.09
N THR A 55 15.91 24.23 27.79
CA THR A 55 14.95 23.63 28.70
C THR A 55 15.50 22.26 29.08
N LYS A 56 15.72 22.05 30.39
CA LYS A 56 16.10 20.77 30.96
C LYS A 56 14.93 19.80 30.83
N THR A 57 14.69 19.31 29.62
CA THR A 57 13.84 18.15 29.41
C THR A 57 14.45 17.02 30.21
N VAL A 58 13.64 16.34 31.02
CA VAL A 58 14.03 15.09 31.68
C VAL A 58 14.35 14.10 30.57
N THR A 59 15.61 14.10 30.14
CA THR A 59 16.15 13.06 29.28
C THR A 59 16.10 11.80 30.14
N VAL A 60 15.12 10.94 29.89
CA VAL A 60 15.26 9.54 30.27
C VAL A 60 16.60 9.13 29.65
N ASP A 61 17.60 8.84 30.48
CA ASP A 61 18.96 8.53 30.05
C ASP A 61 18.92 7.45 28.98
N LEU A 62 18.90 7.88 27.71
CA LEU A 62 18.80 7.00 26.55
C LEU A 62 20.07 6.15 26.37
N PHE A 63 21.10 6.50 27.14
CA PHE A 63 22.41 5.87 27.22
C PHE A 63 22.61 5.02 28.47
N LYS A 64 21.59 4.84 29.33
CA LYS A 64 21.67 3.76 30.31
C LYS A 64 21.70 2.48 29.49
N GLN A 65 22.90 1.92 29.33
CA GLN A 65 23.15 0.67 28.63
C GLN A 65 22.14 -0.33 29.16
N ILE A 66 21.14 -0.64 28.34
CA ILE A 66 20.21 -1.72 28.63
C ILE A 66 21.11 -2.95 28.62
N PRO A 67 21.24 -3.68 29.74
CA PRO A 67 22.06 -4.88 29.79
C PRO A 67 21.65 -5.76 28.61
N LEU A 68 22.62 -6.09 27.76
CA LEU A 68 22.37 -7.00 26.66
C LEU A 68 21.93 -8.33 27.27
N LEU A 69 21.05 -9.06 26.62
CA LEU A 69 20.58 -10.36 27.15
C LEU A 69 21.73 -11.37 27.29
N GLU A 70 22.85 -11.10 26.63
CA GLU A 70 24.15 -11.78 26.74
C GLU A 70 24.87 -11.52 28.08
N ASP A 71 24.56 -10.41 28.78
CA ASP A 71 25.16 -10.04 30.07
C ASP A 71 24.47 -10.74 31.27
N ILE A 72 23.36 -11.45 31.01
CA ILE A 72 22.65 -12.23 32.01
C ILE A 72 23.25 -13.63 31.98
N ASP A 73 24.11 -13.94 32.96
CA ASP A 73 24.62 -15.30 33.20
C ASP A 73 23.46 -16.30 33.38
N LEU A 74 23.00 -16.88 32.27
CA LEU A 74 22.02 -17.98 32.24
C LEU A 74 22.56 -19.24 32.94
N THR A 75 23.87 -19.30 33.17
CA THR A 75 24.61 -20.36 33.87
C THR A 75 24.57 -20.21 35.39
N LYS A 76 24.20 -19.05 35.95
CA LYS A 76 23.99 -18.92 37.39
C LYS A 76 22.69 -19.64 37.75
N SER A 77 22.83 -20.85 38.27
CA SER A 77 21.75 -21.61 38.90
C SER A 77 21.03 -20.72 39.92
N ASP A 78 19.70 -20.70 39.86
CA ASP A 78 18.85 -19.97 40.81
C ASP A 78 19.29 -20.33 42.24
N PRO A 79 19.74 -19.38 43.08
CA PRO A 79 20.31 -19.67 44.41
C PRO A 79 19.37 -20.43 45.34
N LEU A 80 18.10 -20.58 44.94
CA LEU A 80 17.02 -21.23 45.67
C LEU A 80 16.62 -22.60 45.08
N CYS A 81 17.34 -23.12 44.08
CA CYS A 81 17.25 -24.53 43.66
C CYS A 81 17.71 -25.49 44.78
N ASN A 82 18.49 -24.99 45.75
CA ASN A 82 18.95 -25.75 46.91
C ASN A 82 17.99 -25.68 48.12
N MET A 83 16.81 -25.07 47.99
CA MET A 83 15.86 -24.97 49.10
C MET A 83 15.08 -26.28 49.28
N PRO A 84 15.03 -26.84 50.50
CA PRO A 84 14.36 -28.10 50.75
C PRO A 84 12.83 -27.91 50.69
N LYS A 85 12.24 -28.35 49.57
CA LYS A 85 10.79 -28.47 49.29
C LYS A 85 10.02 -27.14 49.26
N LEU A 86 9.95 -26.56 48.06
CA LEU A 86 9.05 -25.44 47.76
C LEU A 86 7.58 -25.91 47.75
N SER A 87 6.66 -25.14 48.33
CA SER A 87 5.23 -25.42 48.22
C SER A 87 4.79 -25.31 46.75
N GLU A 88 3.86 -26.16 46.30
CA GLU A 88 3.37 -26.16 44.91
C GLU A 88 2.88 -24.76 44.47
N LYS A 89 2.19 -24.05 45.38
CA LYS A 89 1.70 -22.68 45.13
C LYS A 89 2.84 -21.69 44.90
N GLU A 90 3.96 -21.86 45.60
CA GLU A 90 5.14 -21.00 45.48
C GLU A 90 5.94 -21.32 44.22
N ALA A 91 6.04 -22.60 43.85
CA ALA A 91 6.63 -23.05 42.60
C ALA A 91 5.95 -22.40 41.39
N VAL A 92 4.61 -22.45 41.35
CA VAL A 92 3.82 -21.83 40.28
C VAL A 92 4.00 -20.31 40.23
N ARG A 93 4.02 -19.62 41.38
CA ARG A 93 4.27 -18.16 41.42
C ARG A 93 5.66 -17.81 40.89
N ARG A 94 6.69 -18.58 41.25
CA ARG A 94 8.06 -18.33 40.77
C ARG A 94 8.16 -18.51 39.26
N VAL A 95 7.61 -19.60 38.73
CA VAL A 95 7.58 -19.84 37.28
C VAL A 95 6.84 -18.73 36.56
N ARG A 96 5.67 -18.30 37.06
CA ARG A 96 4.94 -17.15 36.52
C ARG A 96 5.78 -15.87 36.52
N ASN A 97 6.45 -15.55 37.62
CA ASN A 97 7.27 -14.34 37.71
C ASN A 97 8.48 -14.38 36.76
N LYS A 98 9.08 -15.57 36.56
CA LYS A 98 10.13 -15.78 35.55
C LYS A 98 9.59 -15.52 34.14
N PHE A 99 8.42 -16.06 33.80
CA PHE A 99 7.77 -15.82 32.51
C PHE A 99 7.42 -14.34 32.29
N ILE A 100 6.89 -13.67 33.31
CA ILE A 100 6.58 -12.22 33.22
C ILE A 100 7.86 -11.42 32.99
N ARG A 101 8.94 -11.71 33.72
CA ARG A 101 10.23 -11.04 33.54
C ARG A 101 10.80 -11.27 32.14
N LEU A 102 10.73 -12.50 31.65
CA LEU A 102 11.17 -12.87 30.30
C LEU A 102 10.35 -12.13 29.23
N GLN A 103 9.02 -12.07 29.37
CA GLN A 103 8.13 -11.32 28.47
C GLN A 103 8.49 -9.84 28.42
N LEU A 104 8.78 -9.22 29.57
CA LEU A 104 9.20 -7.81 29.64
C LEU A 104 10.54 -7.57 28.95
N LEU A 105 11.52 -8.45 29.15
CA LEU A 105 12.83 -8.36 28.49
C LEU A 105 12.67 -8.45 26.96
N TYR A 106 11.94 -9.46 26.45
CA TYR A 106 11.67 -9.58 25.02
C TYR A 106 10.92 -8.37 24.44
N ALA A 107 9.97 -7.81 25.19
CA ALA A 107 9.27 -6.61 24.75
C ALA A 107 10.21 -5.39 24.66
N GLN A 108 11.18 -5.28 25.57
CA GLN A 108 12.20 -4.22 25.54
C GLN A 108 13.16 -4.41 24.35
N GLU A 109 13.66 -5.62 24.12
CA GLU A 109 14.51 -5.93 22.97
C GLU A 109 13.81 -5.62 21.64
N TYR A 110 12.56 -6.04 21.51
CA TYR A 110 11.78 -5.78 20.31
C TYR A 110 11.63 -4.28 20.04
N ARG A 111 11.39 -3.47 21.08
CA ARG A 111 11.34 -2.00 20.96
C ARG A 111 12.68 -1.43 20.51
N TYR A 112 13.79 -1.92 21.05
CA TYR A 112 15.13 -1.52 20.64
C TYR A 112 15.42 -1.87 19.18
N LEU A 113 15.12 -3.11 18.76
CA LEU A 113 15.29 -3.55 17.38
C LEU A 113 14.44 -2.73 16.41
N LEU A 114 13.19 -2.42 16.77
CA LEU A 114 12.31 -1.58 15.97
C LEU A 114 12.85 -0.15 15.83
N PHE A 115 13.38 0.41 16.92
CA PHE A 115 14.05 1.71 16.90
C PHE A 115 15.27 1.69 15.98
N LYS A 116 16.17 0.71 16.16
CA LYS A 116 17.37 0.52 15.33
C LYS A 116 17.03 0.36 13.85
N TYR A 117 15.98 -0.40 13.53
CA TYR A 117 15.46 -0.53 12.18
C TYR A 117 14.96 0.80 11.60
N ARG A 118 14.20 1.58 12.38
CA ARG A 118 13.70 2.90 11.95
C ARG A 118 14.84 3.87 11.66
N VAL A 119 15.87 3.90 12.49
CA VAL A 119 17.06 4.72 12.29
C VAL A 119 17.80 4.31 11.01
N LYS A 120 18.15 3.02 10.87
CA LYS A 120 18.83 2.50 9.66
C LYS A 120 18.03 2.71 8.38
N ARG A 121 16.70 2.59 8.47
CA ARG A 121 15.81 2.86 7.32
C ARG A 121 15.84 4.34 6.94
N ARG A 122 15.87 5.26 7.91
CA ARG A 122 16.02 6.70 7.65
C ARG A 122 17.35 6.99 6.98
N GLU A 123 18.45 6.46 7.51
CA GLU A 123 19.80 6.59 6.93
C GLU A 123 19.84 6.06 5.50
N TYR A 124 19.31 4.86 5.25
CA TYR A 124 19.23 4.29 3.91
C TYR A 124 18.46 5.18 2.93
N LEU A 125 17.33 5.75 3.35
CA LEU A 125 16.52 6.62 2.49
C LEU A 125 17.22 7.97 2.23
N ILE A 126 17.93 8.52 3.22
CA ILE A 126 18.75 9.72 3.06
C ILE A 126 19.89 9.44 2.07
N ASN A 127 20.65 8.36 2.27
CA ASN A 127 21.74 7.97 1.38
C ASN A 127 21.23 7.74 -0.05
N LYS A 128 20.11 7.01 -0.21
CA LYS A 128 19.49 6.81 -1.53
C LYS A 128 19.06 8.12 -2.20
N LYS A 129 18.60 9.11 -1.42
CA LYS A 129 18.26 10.44 -1.93
C LYS A 129 19.53 11.20 -2.35
N CYS A 130 20.56 11.23 -1.51
CA CYS A 130 21.86 11.82 -1.82
C CYS A 130 22.52 11.17 -3.05
N ASP A 131 22.45 9.85 -3.17
CA ASP A 131 22.87 9.12 -4.36
C ASP A 131 22.05 9.58 -5.57
N SER A 132 20.73 9.61 -5.47
CA SER A 132 19.89 10.06 -6.60
C SER A 132 20.14 11.52 -7.02
N GLU A 133 20.51 12.39 -6.07
CA GLU A 133 20.83 13.80 -6.33
C GLU A 133 22.22 13.93 -6.98
N SER A 134 23.24 13.23 -6.45
CA SER A 134 24.59 13.19 -7.01
C SER A 134 24.65 12.51 -8.39
N TYR A 135 23.99 11.36 -8.58
CA TYR A 135 23.83 10.72 -9.89
C TYR A 135 22.85 11.49 -10.81
N GLY A 136 21.94 12.27 -10.24
CA GLY A 136 21.01 13.14 -10.98
C GLY A 136 21.71 14.30 -11.69
N GLN A 137 22.83 14.78 -11.13
CA GLN A 137 23.75 15.71 -11.81
C GLN A 137 24.56 15.04 -12.92
N LEU A 138 25.00 13.79 -12.74
CA LEU A 138 25.73 13.03 -13.78
C LEU A 138 24.87 12.73 -15.03
N ASN A 139 23.55 12.56 -14.88
CA ASN A 139 22.66 12.36 -16.04
C ASN A 139 22.35 13.67 -16.81
N LYS A 140 22.69 14.84 -16.26
CA LYS A 140 22.40 16.17 -16.85
C LYS A 140 23.65 16.93 -17.30
N SER A 141 24.85 16.52 -16.85
CA SER A 141 26.11 17.06 -17.36
C SER A 141 26.29 16.65 -18.82
N LYS A 142 26.45 17.63 -19.71
CA LYS A 142 27.02 17.38 -21.04
C LYS A 142 28.48 16.97 -20.79
N TRP A 143 28.82 15.72 -21.08
CA TRP A 143 30.17 15.19 -20.91
C TRP A 143 31.16 16.04 -21.72
N THR A 144 32.14 16.65 -21.06
CA THR A 144 33.16 17.49 -21.70
C THR A 144 34.42 16.72 -22.05
N ASN A 145 34.64 15.56 -21.42
CA ASN A 145 35.83 14.71 -21.59
C ASN A 145 35.45 13.26 -21.95
N ASP A 146 36.11 12.67 -22.96
CA ASP A 146 35.83 11.31 -23.44
C ASP A 146 36.17 10.22 -22.41
N GLU A 147 37.15 10.48 -21.54
CA GLU A 147 37.53 9.57 -20.45
C GLU A 147 36.43 9.43 -19.38
N GLU A 148 35.70 10.52 -19.11
CA GLU A 148 34.59 10.54 -18.16
C GLU A 148 33.40 9.73 -18.71
N TYR A 149 33.15 9.85 -20.01
CA TYR A 149 32.13 9.06 -20.70
C TYR A 149 32.47 7.57 -20.74
N ALA A 150 33.75 7.21 -20.89
CA ALA A 150 34.21 5.81 -20.78
C ALA A 150 34.00 5.24 -19.37
N LYS A 151 34.33 6.01 -18.31
CA LYS A 151 34.08 5.63 -16.92
C LYS A 151 32.59 5.48 -16.64
N PHE A 152 31.75 6.39 -17.14
CA PHE A 152 30.29 6.31 -17.03
C PHE A 152 29.72 5.05 -17.71
N ARG A 153 30.17 4.74 -18.94
CA ARG A 153 29.77 3.51 -19.63
C ARG A 153 30.13 2.26 -18.83
N LYS A 154 31.34 2.22 -18.25
CA LYS A 154 31.79 1.12 -17.38
C LYS A 154 30.91 0.99 -16.13
N LEU A 155 30.57 2.10 -15.48
CA LEU A 155 29.67 2.10 -14.32
C LEU A 155 28.25 1.63 -14.68
N LYS A 156 27.70 2.06 -15.82
CA LYS A 156 26.39 1.60 -16.30
C LYS A 156 26.37 0.10 -16.61
N LEU A 157 27.45 -0.41 -17.19
CA LEU A 157 27.62 -1.85 -17.40
C LEU A 157 27.67 -2.59 -16.06
N LEU A 158 28.43 -2.11 -15.08
CA LEU A 158 28.48 -2.72 -13.74
C LEU A 158 27.14 -2.67 -13.01
N GLU A 159 26.39 -1.57 -13.11
CA GLU A 159 25.02 -1.45 -12.58
C GLU A 159 24.09 -2.50 -13.23
N HIS A 160 24.27 -2.75 -14.53
CA HIS A 160 23.53 -3.77 -15.26
C HIS A 160 23.96 -5.20 -14.92
N TYR A 161 25.24 -5.43 -14.58
CA TYR A 161 25.73 -6.72 -14.06
C TYR A 161 25.23 -7.00 -12.63
N GLN A 162 25.18 -5.98 -11.77
CA GLN A 162 24.65 -6.10 -10.40
C GLN A 162 23.14 -6.29 -10.40
N LYS A 163 22.44 -5.71 -11.37
CA LYS A 163 21.07 -6.11 -11.67
C LYS A 163 21.13 -7.57 -12.11
N MET A 164 20.55 -8.44 -11.28
CA MET A 164 20.45 -9.90 -11.45
C MET A 164 19.58 -10.26 -12.67
N THR A 165 19.91 -9.73 -13.85
CA THR A 165 19.14 -9.83 -15.09
C THR A 165 19.86 -10.68 -16.13
N ILE A 166 21.16 -10.95 -15.96
CA ILE A 166 21.97 -11.79 -16.85
C ILE A 166 22.61 -12.93 -16.04
N GLY A 167 22.63 -14.14 -16.62
CA GLY A 167 23.29 -15.33 -16.03
C GLY A 167 22.35 -16.32 -15.37
N GLN A 168 22.90 -17.42 -14.87
CA GLN A 168 22.15 -18.48 -14.17
C GLN A 168 21.52 -17.96 -12.87
N GLU A 169 22.18 -17.01 -12.20
CA GLU A 169 21.69 -16.34 -10.99
C GLU A 169 20.41 -15.54 -11.24
N ALA A 170 20.27 -14.92 -12.42
CA ALA A 170 19.06 -14.21 -12.81
C ALA A 170 17.85 -15.16 -12.93
N VAL A 171 18.08 -16.38 -13.43
CA VAL A 171 17.04 -17.43 -13.53
C VAL A 171 16.63 -17.90 -12.14
N VAL A 172 17.60 -18.15 -11.24
CA VAL A 172 17.32 -18.53 -9.85
C VAL A 172 16.58 -17.42 -9.10
N PHE A 173 17.00 -16.17 -9.26
CA PHE A 173 16.35 -15.02 -8.64
C PHE A 173 14.92 -14.83 -9.15
N LYS A 174 14.71 -14.89 -10.47
CA LYS A 174 13.38 -14.78 -11.09
C LYS A 174 12.47 -15.92 -10.63
N THR A 175 12.95 -17.16 -10.63
CA THR A 175 12.16 -18.32 -10.18
C THR A 175 11.82 -18.25 -8.70
N ALA A 176 12.74 -17.79 -7.85
CA ALA A 176 12.49 -17.54 -6.43
C ALA A 176 11.44 -16.42 -6.21
N MET A 177 11.54 -15.34 -6.98
CA MET A 177 10.61 -14.22 -6.90
C MET A 177 9.22 -14.61 -7.41
N ASP A 178 9.13 -15.37 -8.50
CA ASP A 178 7.89 -15.96 -8.99
C ASP A 178 7.27 -16.92 -7.98
N ARG A 179 8.09 -17.72 -7.27
CA ARG A 179 7.62 -18.61 -6.20
C ARG A 179 7.05 -17.82 -5.03
N LYS A 180 7.67 -16.70 -4.66
CA LYS A 180 7.18 -15.75 -3.66
C LYS A 180 5.88 -15.08 -4.10
N ILE A 181 5.80 -14.60 -5.34
CA ILE A 181 4.59 -13.98 -5.92
C ILE A 181 3.45 -15.00 -5.94
N ARG A 182 3.68 -16.26 -6.35
CA ARG A 182 2.65 -17.30 -6.32
C ARG A 182 2.16 -17.59 -4.90
N ALA A 183 3.08 -17.68 -3.93
CA ALA A 183 2.73 -17.90 -2.53
C ALA A 183 1.95 -16.72 -1.93
N THR A 184 2.30 -15.47 -2.30
CA THR A 184 1.61 -14.27 -1.81
C THR A 184 0.41 -13.86 -2.64
N SER A 185 0.26 -14.33 -3.88
CA SER A 185 -0.88 -14.04 -4.77
C SER A 185 -2.20 -14.58 -4.21
N LEU A 186 -2.15 -15.61 -3.36
CA LEU A 186 -3.33 -16.11 -2.65
C LEU A 186 -3.76 -15.17 -1.50
N LEU A 187 -2.86 -14.31 -0.99
CA LEU A 187 -3.13 -13.38 0.11
C LEU A 187 -3.23 -11.91 -0.34
N ASN A 188 -2.64 -11.53 -1.48
CA ASN A 188 -2.62 -10.17 -1.99
C ASN A 188 -3.43 -10.02 -3.28
N ASN A 189 -4.75 -9.86 -3.13
CA ASN A 189 -5.63 -9.24 -4.14
C ASN A 189 -5.43 -7.71 -4.25
N LYS A 190 -4.39 -7.14 -3.64
CA LYS A 190 -4.09 -5.71 -3.68
C LYS A 190 -3.32 -5.38 -4.96
N GLY A 191 -4.09 -5.23 -6.03
CA GLY A 191 -3.60 -4.83 -7.34
C GLY A 191 -4.54 -5.19 -8.47
N LYS A 192 -5.85 -5.31 -8.23
CA LYS A 192 -6.83 -5.22 -9.33
C LYS A 192 -6.74 -3.80 -9.87
N SER A 193 -5.83 -3.59 -10.81
CA SER A 193 -5.97 -2.53 -11.81
C SER A 193 -7.43 -2.60 -12.28
N HIS A 194 -8.17 -1.51 -12.13
CA HIS A 194 -9.55 -1.44 -12.58
C HIS A 194 -9.62 -2.03 -13.99
N PRO A 195 -10.57 -2.93 -14.29
CA PRO A 195 -10.66 -3.52 -15.62
C PRO A 195 -10.69 -2.36 -16.62
N PRO A 196 -9.80 -2.38 -17.63
CA PRO A 196 -9.58 -1.22 -18.46
C PRO A 196 -10.90 -0.80 -19.13
N HIS A 197 -11.14 0.51 -19.18
CA HIS A 197 -12.31 1.09 -19.85
C HIS A 197 -12.07 1.14 -21.35
N CYS A 198 -13.15 1.12 -22.13
CA CYS A 198 -13.10 1.25 -23.58
C CYS A 198 -12.36 2.52 -24.02
N THR A 199 -11.52 2.41 -25.04
CA THR A 199 -10.75 3.55 -25.58
C THR A 199 -11.54 4.44 -26.54
N TYR A 200 -12.79 4.08 -26.86
CA TYR A 200 -13.60 4.81 -27.84
C TYR A 200 -14.11 6.14 -27.27
N VAL A 201 -14.13 7.17 -28.13
CA VAL A 201 -14.57 8.52 -27.79
C VAL A 201 -15.65 8.93 -28.77
N GLU A 202 -16.86 9.15 -28.26
CA GLU A 202 -17.98 9.71 -29.05
C GLU A 202 -18.13 11.18 -28.67
N MET A 203 -18.02 12.08 -29.65
CA MET A 203 -18.28 13.52 -29.46
C MET A 203 -17.51 14.13 -28.28
N GLY A 204 -16.28 13.66 -28.02
CA GLY A 204 -15.43 14.12 -26.92
C GLY A 204 -15.61 13.41 -25.57
N ILE A 205 -16.60 12.50 -25.45
CA ILE A 205 -16.86 11.74 -24.22
C ILE A 205 -16.28 10.32 -24.36
N LYS A 206 -15.41 9.93 -23.42
CA LYS A 206 -14.83 8.58 -23.37
C LYS A 206 -15.87 7.56 -22.90
N CYS A 207 -15.95 6.43 -23.58
CA CYS A 207 -16.80 5.33 -23.14
C CYS A 207 -16.30 4.76 -21.81
N THR A 208 -17.19 4.67 -20.82
CA THR A 208 -16.90 4.08 -19.50
C THR A 208 -17.13 2.56 -19.47
N GLY A 209 -17.56 1.98 -20.60
CA GLY A 209 -17.83 0.56 -20.74
C GLY A 209 -16.59 -0.30 -20.49
N LYS A 210 -16.79 -1.48 -19.92
CA LYS A 210 -15.72 -2.44 -19.66
C LYS A 210 -15.16 -2.97 -20.98
N MET A 211 -13.85 -3.00 -21.11
CA MET A 211 -13.14 -3.55 -22.26
C MET A 211 -13.32 -5.07 -22.33
N ILE A 212 -13.54 -5.61 -23.54
CA ILE A 212 -13.57 -7.06 -23.78
C ILE A 212 -12.14 -7.60 -23.72
N PRO A 213 -11.90 -8.78 -23.12
CA PRO A 213 -10.57 -9.39 -23.09
C PRO A 213 -9.90 -9.40 -24.48
N LYS A 214 -8.63 -9.02 -24.54
CA LYS A 214 -7.80 -8.94 -25.76
C LYS A 214 -8.22 -7.89 -26.81
N SER A 215 -9.25 -7.08 -26.57
CA SER A 215 -9.61 -5.92 -27.41
C SER A 215 -9.37 -4.61 -26.65
N LYS A 216 -9.43 -3.45 -27.31
CA LYS A 216 -9.43 -2.13 -26.64
C LYS A 216 -10.83 -1.53 -26.45
N TYR A 217 -11.86 -2.26 -26.89
CA TYR A 217 -13.22 -1.74 -27.02
C TYR A 217 -14.20 -2.49 -26.12
N CYS A 218 -15.32 -1.85 -25.77
CA CYS A 218 -16.42 -2.53 -25.09
C CYS A 218 -17.32 -3.26 -26.10
N LYS A 219 -18.27 -4.06 -25.63
CA LYS A 219 -19.23 -4.77 -26.50
C LYS A 219 -19.93 -3.84 -27.49
N LYS A 220 -20.31 -2.62 -27.09
CA LYS A 220 -20.99 -1.65 -27.97
C LYS A 220 -20.09 -1.09 -29.07
N HIS A 221 -18.80 -0.92 -28.79
CA HIS A 221 -17.85 -0.26 -29.70
C HIS A 221 -16.89 -1.21 -30.41
N ILE A 222 -17.07 -2.52 -30.22
CA ILE A 222 -16.18 -3.54 -30.77
C ILE A 222 -16.13 -3.54 -32.30
N LEU A 223 -17.20 -3.08 -32.97
CA LEU A 223 -17.28 -2.93 -34.42
C LEU A 223 -16.40 -1.79 -34.98
N LYS A 224 -15.87 -0.92 -34.11
CA LYS A 224 -14.94 0.15 -34.49
C LYS A 224 -13.47 -0.29 -34.42
N ASP A 225 -13.19 -1.51 -33.95
CA ASP A 225 -11.83 -2.07 -33.89
C ASP A 225 -11.43 -2.63 -35.27
N PRO A 226 -10.36 -2.11 -35.91
CA PRO A 226 -9.92 -2.58 -37.22
C PRO A 226 -9.41 -4.03 -37.20
N LYS A 227 -9.09 -4.58 -36.03
CA LYS A 227 -8.60 -5.96 -35.86
C LYS A 227 -9.70 -6.94 -35.44
N GLN A 228 -10.96 -6.52 -35.51
CA GLN A 228 -12.07 -7.32 -35.03
C GLN A 228 -12.43 -8.46 -35.99
N ILE A 229 -12.24 -9.70 -35.54
CA ILE A 229 -12.59 -10.91 -36.31
C ILE A 229 -13.73 -11.70 -35.63
N LEU A 230 -13.85 -11.59 -34.30
CA LEU A 230 -14.78 -12.39 -33.49
C LEU A 230 -16.22 -11.83 -33.49
N PHE A 231 -16.42 -10.58 -33.90
CA PHE A 231 -17.71 -9.89 -33.80
C PHE A 231 -18.03 -9.28 -35.16
N ARG A 232 -19.29 -9.39 -35.58
CA ARG A 232 -19.85 -8.79 -36.80
C ARG A 232 -21.16 -8.07 -36.48
N ALA A 233 -21.58 -7.15 -37.34
CA ALA A 233 -22.89 -6.53 -37.24
C ALA A 233 -24.00 -7.51 -37.67
N CYS A 234 -25.19 -7.39 -37.07
CA CYS A 234 -26.36 -8.21 -37.39
C CYS A 234 -26.80 -8.10 -38.85
N ASN A 235 -26.79 -6.89 -39.42
CA ASN A 235 -27.15 -6.61 -40.81
C ASN A 235 -28.55 -7.06 -41.24
N VAL A 236 -29.43 -7.47 -40.33
CA VAL A 236 -30.85 -7.70 -40.62
C VAL A 236 -31.52 -6.37 -40.95
N LEU A 237 -32.21 -6.33 -42.09
CA LEU A 237 -32.98 -5.17 -42.54
C LEU A 237 -34.32 -5.13 -41.81
N GLN A 238 -34.55 -4.06 -41.07
CA GLN A 238 -35.84 -3.79 -40.44
C GLN A 238 -36.25 -2.37 -40.80
N SER A 239 -37.34 -2.23 -41.57
CA SER A 239 -37.93 -0.94 -41.95
C SER A 239 -36.89 0.10 -42.42
N ASP A 240 -36.14 -0.28 -43.46
CA ASP A 240 -35.07 0.50 -44.12
C ASP A 240 -33.78 0.78 -43.33
N ASN A 241 -33.67 0.33 -42.08
CA ASN A 241 -32.43 0.44 -41.30
C ASN A 241 -31.75 -0.93 -41.11
N GLN A 242 -30.43 -0.96 -41.30
CA GLN A 242 -29.60 -2.15 -41.02
C GLN A 242 -29.23 -2.23 -39.54
N CYS A 243 -29.46 -3.37 -38.91
CA CYS A 243 -29.10 -3.57 -37.52
C CYS A 243 -27.57 -3.58 -37.29
N GLN A 244 -27.09 -2.66 -36.45
CA GLN A 244 -25.67 -2.50 -36.11
C GLN A 244 -25.27 -3.20 -34.79
N GLU A 245 -26.11 -4.09 -34.26
CA GLU A 245 -25.77 -4.80 -33.02
C GLU A 245 -24.60 -5.78 -33.23
N PRO A 246 -23.59 -5.78 -32.34
CA PRO A 246 -22.45 -6.69 -32.44
C PRO A 246 -22.81 -8.09 -31.96
N ILE A 247 -22.68 -9.07 -32.87
CA ILE A 247 -22.93 -10.49 -32.64
C ILE A 247 -21.62 -11.27 -32.79
N VAL A 248 -21.48 -12.36 -32.04
CA VAL A 248 -20.35 -13.28 -32.19
C VAL A 248 -20.41 -13.92 -33.58
N ASN A 249 -19.29 -13.86 -34.31
CA ASN A 249 -19.15 -14.44 -35.63
C ASN A 249 -19.01 -15.97 -35.55
N PHE A 250 -20.10 -16.65 -35.17
CA PHE A 250 -20.17 -18.10 -35.06
C PHE A 250 -20.71 -18.74 -36.35
N ASP A 251 -21.83 -18.22 -36.87
CA ASP A 251 -22.48 -18.68 -38.10
C ASP A 251 -22.90 -17.50 -38.98
N THR A 252 -23.01 -17.70 -40.29
CA THR A 252 -23.49 -16.66 -41.23
C THR A 252 -24.97 -16.29 -41.00
N LYS A 253 -25.75 -17.20 -40.40
CA LYS A 253 -27.17 -17.04 -40.08
C LYS A 253 -27.44 -16.54 -38.66
N SER A 254 -26.41 -16.35 -37.84
CA SER A 254 -26.60 -15.84 -36.47
C SER A 254 -27.11 -14.40 -36.49
N THR A 255 -28.23 -14.17 -35.81
CA THR A 255 -28.84 -12.84 -35.63
C THR A 255 -28.72 -12.40 -34.18
N CYS A 256 -28.99 -11.12 -33.90
CA CYS A 256 -29.02 -10.66 -32.51
C CYS A 256 -30.30 -11.18 -31.83
N VAL A 257 -30.36 -11.07 -30.50
CA VAL A 257 -31.51 -11.53 -29.69
C VAL A 257 -32.82 -10.87 -30.15
N LEU A 258 -32.76 -9.65 -30.68
CA LEU A 258 -33.93 -8.94 -31.21
C LEU A 258 -34.44 -9.48 -32.54
N HIS A 259 -33.58 -10.18 -33.29
CA HIS A 259 -33.89 -10.76 -34.61
C HIS A 259 -33.84 -12.28 -34.63
N GLU A 260 -33.65 -12.90 -33.47
CA GLU A 260 -33.69 -14.35 -33.28
C GLU A 260 -35.11 -14.85 -33.51
N LYS A 261 -35.30 -15.67 -34.54
CA LYS A 261 -36.59 -16.29 -34.84
C LYS A 261 -36.83 -17.40 -33.82
N LEU A 262 -37.60 -17.09 -32.78
CA LEU A 262 -38.06 -18.11 -31.84
C LEU A 262 -38.86 -19.16 -32.62
N PRO A 263 -38.55 -20.47 -32.47
CA PRO A 263 -39.41 -21.51 -33.02
C PRO A 263 -40.77 -21.39 -32.34
N MET A 264 -41.83 -21.28 -33.14
CA MET A 264 -43.20 -21.28 -32.65
C MET A 264 -43.39 -22.56 -31.83
N LEU A 265 -43.85 -22.43 -30.58
CA LEU A 265 -44.28 -23.57 -29.79
C LEU A 265 -45.36 -24.28 -30.61
N ARG A 266 -45.12 -25.57 -30.92
CA ARG A 266 -46.16 -26.41 -31.52
C ARG A 266 -47.24 -26.61 -30.47
N ASP A 267 -48.50 -26.37 -30.87
CA ASP A 267 -49.70 -26.67 -30.09
C ASP A 267 -49.74 -28.14 -29.64
#